data_AF-K3WLF7-F1
#
_entry.id   AF-K3WLF7-F1
#
_cell.length_a   1.000
_cell.length_b   1.000
_cell.length_c   1.000
_cell.angle_alpha   90.00
_cell.angle_beta   90.00
_cell.angle_gamma   90.00
#
_symmetry.space_group_name_H-M   'P 1'
#
loop_
_entity.id
_entity.type
_entity.pdbx_description
1 polymer ?
#
loop_
_entity_poly.entity_id
_entity_poly.type
_entity_poly.pdbx_seq_one_letter_code
_entity_poly.pdbx_strand_id
1 'polypeptide(L)'
;MLSDHLGRSYLSALRVVRDSRRMKPTLPEWVPFSTKTRCMCCDSPFTWNSTSSSEAQQKYDQHNCRKCGCLVCGGCSEKWKSIPEFGINLPVRVCDKCFYEL
;
A
#
# COMPACT_ATOMS: atom_id res chain seq x y z
N MET A 1 14.97 18.62 10.22
CA MET A 1 14.02 17.82 9.41
C MET A 1 14.76 16.93 8.41
N LEU A 2 15.62 16.02 8.88
CA LEU A 2 16.30 15.00 8.05
C LEU A 2 16.62 13.75 8.89
N SER A 3 15.76 13.41 9.84
CA SER A 3 15.94 12.24 10.72
C SER A 3 15.59 10.91 10.04
N ASP A 4 15.01 10.96 8.84
CA ASP A 4 14.57 9.82 8.03
C ASP A 4 15.53 9.46 6.88
N HIS A 5 16.51 10.31 6.57
CA HIS A 5 17.57 10.05 5.59
C HIS A 5 18.85 9.44 6.19
N LEU A 6 18.71 8.70 7.29
CA LEU A 6 19.84 7.95 7.86
C LEU A 6 20.30 6.87 6.87
N GLY A 7 21.61 6.53 6.86
CA GLY A 7 22.18 5.62 5.87
C GLY A 7 21.47 4.26 5.74
N ARG A 8 20.79 3.77 6.78
CA ARG A 8 20.02 2.52 6.77
C ARG A 8 18.76 2.58 5.91
N SER A 9 18.00 3.69 5.93
CA SER A 9 16.78 3.84 5.12
C SER A 9 17.14 3.98 3.64
N TYR A 10 18.17 4.79 3.35
CA TYR A 10 18.68 4.95 1.99
C TYR A 10 19.24 3.66 1.41
N LEU A 11 20.08 2.93 2.17
CA LEU A 11 20.60 1.62 1.74
C LEU A 11 19.47 0.63 1.45
N SER A 12 18.42 0.64 2.26
CA SER A 12 17.27 -0.24 2.04
C SER A 12 16.52 0.11 0.76
N ALA A 13 16.27 1.40 0.50
CA ALA A 13 15.67 1.86 -0.74
C ALA A 13 16.53 1.50 -1.97
N LEU A 14 17.86 1.69 -1.88
CA LEU A 14 18.79 1.30 -2.95
C LEU A 14 18.75 -0.20 -3.24
N ARG A 15 18.64 -1.05 -2.22
CA ARG A 15 18.50 -2.50 -2.38
C ARG A 15 17.20 -2.86 -3.11
N VAL A 16 16.08 -2.23 -2.76
CA VAL A 16 14.80 -2.42 -3.46
C VAL A 16 14.93 -2.05 -4.94
N VAL A 17 15.53 -0.90 -5.25
CA VAL A 17 15.75 -0.47 -6.65
C VAL A 17 16.63 -1.46 -7.41
N ARG A 18 17.73 -1.93 -6.80
CA ARG A 18 18.63 -2.92 -7.41
C ARG A 18 17.90 -4.23 -7.70
N ASP A 19 17.17 -4.76 -6.73
CA ASP A 19 16.52 -6.07 -6.83
C ASP A 19 15.34 -6.01 -7.83
N SER A 20 14.56 -4.93 -7.80
CA SER A 20 13.49 -4.66 -8.78
C SER A 20 14.05 -4.54 -10.22
N ARG A 21 15.16 -3.82 -10.43
CA ARG A 21 15.83 -3.74 -11.74
C ARG A 21 16.33 -5.08 -12.25
N ARG A 22 16.79 -5.96 -11.35
CA ARG A 22 17.24 -7.32 -11.70
C ARG A 22 16.08 -8.21 -12.13
N MET A 23 14.97 -8.15 -11.40
CA MET A 23 13.81 -9.01 -11.64
C MET A 23 12.89 -8.52 -12.75
N LYS A 24 12.88 -7.21 -13.04
CA LYS A 24 11.96 -6.54 -13.97
C LYS A 24 10.49 -6.97 -13.77
N PRO A 25 9.97 -6.87 -12.53
CA PRO A 25 8.62 -7.33 -12.26
C PRO A 25 7.60 -6.45 -12.98
N THR A 26 6.50 -7.05 -13.43
CA THR A 26 5.30 -6.30 -13.78
C THR A 26 4.65 -5.81 -12.50
N LEU A 27 4.69 -4.51 -12.26
CA LEU A 27 4.10 -3.91 -11.08
C LEU A 27 2.57 -3.81 -11.26
N PRO A 28 1.79 -3.96 -10.17
CA PRO A 28 0.35 -3.76 -10.23
C PRO A 28 0.03 -2.30 -10.54
N GLU A 29 -0.97 -2.08 -11.37
CA GLU A 29 -1.52 -0.75 -11.57
C GLU A 29 -2.25 -0.29 -10.31
N TRP A 30 -1.89 0.87 -9.79
CA TRP A 30 -2.58 1.45 -8.64
C TRP A 30 -3.86 2.11 -9.09
N VAL A 31 -4.96 1.67 -8.49
CA VAL A 31 -6.28 2.27 -8.71
C VAL A 31 -6.25 3.70 -8.17
N PRO A 32 -6.53 4.75 -8.99
CA PRO A 32 -6.48 6.13 -8.54
C PRO A 32 -7.59 6.46 -7.54
N PHE A 33 -7.30 7.33 -6.57
CA PHE A 33 -8.20 7.65 -5.45
C PHE A 33 -9.55 8.23 -5.87
N SER A 34 -9.63 8.83 -7.05
CA SER A 34 -10.86 9.40 -7.60
C SER A 34 -11.82 8.37 -8.20
N THR A 35 -11.39 7.11 -8.38
CA THR A 35 -12.16 6.13 -9.17
C THR A 35 -13.11 5.27 -8.36
N LYS A 36 -12.95 5.21 -7.04
CA LYS A 36 -13.76 4.37 -6.14
C LYS A 36 -14.12 5.14 -4.87
N THR A 37 -15.32 4.88 -4.38
CA THR A 37 -15.85 5.47 -3.13
C THR A 37 -15.95 4.44 -1.99
N ARG A 38 -15.64 3.17 -2.28
CA ARG A 38 -15.81 2.01 -1.40
C ARG A 38 -14.57 1.11 -1.44
N CYS A 39 -14.30 0.45 -0.33
CA CYS A 39 -13.17 -0.46 -0.16
C CYS A 39 -13.28 -1.68 -1.09
N MET A 40 -12.23 -2.00 -1.87
CA MET A 40 -12.21 -3.17 -2.75
C MET A 40 -11.97 -4.50 -2.00
N CYS A 41 -11.85 -4.46 -0.67
CA CYS A 41 -11.82 -5.66 0.19
C CYS A 41 -13.17 -5.95 0.85
N CYS A 42 -13.69 -5.02 1.66
CA CYS A 42 -14.91 -5.22 2.46
C CYS A 42 -16.15 -4.49 1.92
N ASP A 43 -16.01 -3.73 0.84
CA ASP A 43 -17.05 -2.86 0.27
C ASP A 43 -17.55 -1.73 1.19
N SER A 44 -17.07 -1.58 2.43
CA SER A 44 -17.45 -0.43 3.26
C SER A 44 -17.04 0.92 2.62
N PRO A 45 -17.82 2.00 2.80
CA PRO A 45 -17.38 3.36 2.46
C PRO A 45 -16.06 3.68 3.17
N PHE A 46 -15.13 4.40 2.53
CA PHE A 46 -13.81 4.63 3.15
C PHE A 46 -13.89 5.29 4.53
N THR A 47 -14.85 6.18 4.75
CA THR A 47 -15.02 6.92 6.01
C THR A 47 -15.81 6.16 7.09
N TRP A 48 -16.05 4.85 6.93
CA TRP A 48 -16.90 4.08 7.85
C TRP A 48 -16.39 4.06 9.31
N ASN A 49 -15.07 4.19 9.49
CA ASN A 49 -14.43 4.22 10.81
C ASN A 49 -13.95 5.63 11.19
N SER A 50 -14.53 6.66 10.56
CA SER A 50 -14.13 8.06 10.73
C SER A 50 -15.30 8.89 11.23
N THR A 51 -14.99 9.91 12.02
CA THR A 51 -16.00 10.84 12.57
C THR A 51 -16.48 11.89 11.57
N SER A 52 -15.88 11.93 10.38
CA SER A 52 -16.19 12.87 9.30
C SER A 52 -16.33 12.13 7.97
N SER A 53 -17.25 12.59 7.12
CA SER A 53 -17.42 12.10 5.74
C SER A 53 -16.97 13.15 4.70
N SER A 54 -16.12 14.09 5.10
CA SER A 54 -15.59 15.10 4.18
C SER A 54 -14.74 14.46 3.08
N GLU A 55 -14.58 15.15 1.94
CA GLU A 55 -13.72 14.69 0.85
C GLU A 55 -12.26 14.48 1.32
N ALA A 56 -11.77 15.36 2.19
CA ALA A 56 -10.44 15.23 2.78
C ALA A 56 -10.32 13.95 3.63
N GLN A 57 -11.33 13.65 4.44
CA GLN A 57 -11.35 12.43 5.24
C GLN A 57 -11.46 11.18 4.35
N GLN A 58 -12.30 11.22 3.32
CA GLN A 58 -12.41 10.13 2.35
C GLN A 58 -11.06 9.83 1.68
N LYS A 59 -10.29 10.86 1.28
CA LYS A 59 -8.95 10.68 0.69
C LYS A 59 -7.93 10.16 1.71
N TYR A 60 -8.03 10.58 2.97
CA TYR A 60 -7.13 10.12 4.04
C TYR A 60 -7.33 8.61 4.34
N ASP A 61 -8.58 8.15 4.33
CA ASP A 61 -8.94 6.77 4.64
C ASP A 61 -8.73 5.79 3.47
N GLN A 62 -8.35 6.30 2.30
CA GLN A 62 -8.01 5.50 1.12
C GLN A 62 -6.55 5.09 1.10
N HIS A 63 -6.28 3.81 0.84
CA HIS A 63 -4.94 3.28 0.70
C HIS A 63 -4.84 2.34 -0.51
N ASN A 64 -3.75 2.41 -1.27
CA ASN A 64 -3.44 1.35 -2.25
C ASN A 64 -2.70 0.18 -1.58
N CYS A 65 -3.12 -1.05 -1.89
CA CYS A 65 -2.34 -2.24 -1.62
C CYS A 65 -1.07 -2.24 -2.49
N ARG A 66 0.11 -2.46 -1.90
CA ARG A 66 1.37 -2.51 -2.65
C ARG A 66 1.51 -3.76 -3.53
N LYS A 67 0.74 -4.83 -3.25
CA LYS A 67 0.76 -6.08 -4.01
C LYS A 67 -0.19 -6.10 -5.21
N CYS A 68 -1.44 -5.65 -5.03
CA CYS A 68 -2.46 -5.72 -6.09
C CYS A 68 -2.93 -4.35 -6.61
N GLY A 69 -2.49 -3.24 -6.01
CA GLY A 69 -2.86 -1.88 -6.44
C GLY A 69 -4.28 -1.42 -6.07
N CYS A 70 -5.12 -2.31 -5.55
CA CYS A 70 -6.51 -2.00 -5.17
C CYS A 70 -6.61 -0.94 -4.07
N LEU A 71 -7.68 -0.13 -4.12
CA LEU A 71 -8.05 0.80 -3.05
C LEU A 71 -8.76 0.10 -1.91
N VAL A 72 -8.23 0.26 -0.71
CA VAL A 72 -8.71 -0.40 0.51
C VAL A 72 -8.73 0.58 1.68
N CYS A 73 -9.62 0.34 2.65
CA CYS A 73 -9.70 1.13 3.87
C CYS A 73 -8.57 0.76 4.84
N GLY A 74 -8.40 1.57 5.89
CA GLY A 74 -7.45 1.30 6.98
C GLY A 74 -7.62 -0.11 7.58
N GLY A 75 -8.85 -0.48 7.95
CA GLY A 75 -9.15 -1.77 8.58
C GLY A 75 -8.82 -2.99 7.72
N CYS A 76 -8.95 -2.91 6.39
CA CYS A 76 -8.60 -4.01 5.48
C CYS A 76 -7.13 -4.03 5.07
N SER A 77 -6.28 -3.21 5.69
CA SER A 77 -4.88 -3.06 5.30
C SER A 77 -3.95 -2.75 6.48
N GLU A 78 -4.27 -3.29 7.67
CA GLU A 78 -3.46 -3.10 8.88
C GLU A 78 -2.19 -3.96 8.87
N LYS A 79 -2.15 -5.02 8.05
CA LYS A 79 -1.03 -5.95 7.98
C LYS A 79 0.03 -5.50 6.97
N TRP A 80 1.27 -5.90 7.25
CA TRP A 80 2.44 -5.55 6.45
C TRP A 80 3.16 -6.84 6.03
N LYS A 81 3.50 -6.94 4.74
CA LYS A 81 4.16 -8.11 4.14
C LYS A 81 5.26 -7.62 3.20
N SER A 82 6.39 -8.30 3.17
CA SER A 82 7.36 -8.09 2.09
C SER A 82 6.80 -8.64 0.79
N ILE A 83 7.26 -8.11 -0.33
CA ILE A 83 6.84 -8.52 -1.68
C ILE A 83 8.12 -8.77 -2.51
N PRO A 84 8.87 -9.86 -2.22
CA PRO A 84 10.14 -10.15 -2.88
C PRO A 84 10.02 -10.28 -4.40
N GLU A 85 8.87 -10.75 -4.90
CA GLU A 85 8.54 -10.81 -6.33
C GLU A 85 8.58 -9.44 -7.03
N PHE A 86 8.42 -8.35 -6.27
CA PHE A 86 8.57 -6.98 -6.79
C PHE A 86 9.90 -6.33 -6.39
N GLY A 87 10.82 -7.08 -5.78
CA GLY A 87 12.07 -6.59 -5.21
C GLY A 87 11.90 -5.86 -3.87
N ILE A 88 10.71 -5.90 -3.27
CA ILE A 88 10.40 -5.20 -2.02
C ILE A 88 10.64 -6.15 -0.85
N ASN A 89 11.89 -6.20 -0.38
CA ASN A 89 12.30 -7.11 0.70
C ASN A 89 11.92 -6.61 2.11
N LEU A 90 11.41 -5.39 2.23
CA LEU A 90 10.93 -4.83 3.49
C LEU A 90 9.41 -4.96 3.60
N PRO A 91 8.86 -5.09 4.82
CA PRO A 91 7.41 -5.08 5.02
C PRO A 91 6.79 -3.78 4.50
N VAL A 92 5.74 -3.90 3.69
CA VAL A 92 4.93 -2.80 3.19
C VAL A 92 3.45 -3.09 3.39
N ARG A 93 2.61 -2.04 3.40
CA ARG A 93 1.16 -2.18 3.52
C ARG A 93 0.60 -3.05 2.40
N VAL A 94 -0.11 -4.10 2.77
CA VAL A 94 -0.90 -4.93 1.84
C VAL A 94 -2.34 -5.00 2.34
N CYS A 95 -3.28 -5.32 1.45
CA CYS A 95 -4.65 -5.58 1.89
C CYS A 95 -4.75 -7.00 2.46
N ASP A 96 -5.81 -7.27 3.21
CA ASP A 96 -6.03 -8.58 3.83
C ASP A 96 -6.05 -9.71 2.79
N LYS A 97 -6.65 -9.47 1.61
CA LYS A 97 -6.65 -10.44 0.50
C LYS A 97 -5.22 -10.87 0.14
N CYS A 98 -4.32 -9.91 -0.12
CA CYS A 98 -2.92 -10.21 -0.46
C CYS A 98 -2.06 -10.67 0.72
N PHE A 99 -2.46 -10.33 1.95
CA PHE A 99 -1.76 -10.81 3.14
C PHE A 99 -1.99 -12.32 3.33
N TYR A 100 -3.26 -12.74 3.26
CA TYR A 100 -3.71 -14.10 3.51
C TYR A 100 -3.76 -15.03 2.28
N GLU A 101 -3.51 -14.51 1.07
CA GLU A 101 -3.18 -15.35 -0.09
C GLU A 101 -1.99 -16.29 0.26
N LEU A 102 -2.24 -17.59 0.10
CA LEU A 102 -1.24 -18.67 0.17
C LEU A 102 -0.42 -18.73 -1.12
#